data_AF-A0A7S3XWU3-F1
#
_entry.id   AF-A0A7S3XWU3-F1
#
_cell.length_a   1.000
_cell.length_b   1.000
_cell.length_c   1.000
_cell.angle_alpha   90.00
_cell.angle_beta   90.00
_cell.angle_gamma   90.00
#
_symmetry.space_group_name_H-M   'P 1'
#
loop_
_entity.id
_entity.type
_entity.pdbx_description
1 polymer ?
#
loop_
_entity_poly.entity_id
_entity_poly.type
_entity_poly.pdbx_seq_one_letter_code
_entity_poly.pdbx_strand_id
1 'polypeptide(L)'
;NGGVAGALEEELSSEEKMLMDIVQLVRGNLTKLQRSTLGALVVMDIHAKDVVNNLIQGRCKSTSDFLWMRELRYYWSPAWKDGQAVKKGQDTMVARIVNAKCLYG
;
A
#
# COMPACT_ATOMS: atom_id res chain seq x y z
N ASN A 1 11.82 21.90 -9.22
CA ASN A 1 11.64 20.70 -10.08
C ASN A 1 12.36 19.43 -9.61
N GLY A 2 12.96 19.38 -8.41
CA GLY A 2 13.68 18.17 -7.92
C GLY A 2 13.00 17.35 -6.80
N GLY A 3 11.84 17.78 -6.28
CA GLY A 3 11.30 17.22 -5.03
C GLY A 3 10.65 15.84 -5.16
N VAL A 4 9.90 15.59 -6.23
CA VAL A 4 9.13 14.34 -6.36
C VAL A 4 10.02 13.17 -6.81
N ALA A 5 10.94 13.42 -7.73
CA ALA A 5 11.88 12.40 -8.20
C ALA A 5 12.88 11.99 -7.11
N GLY A 6 13.41 12.94 -6.35
CA GLY A 6 14.31 12.66 -5.23
C GLY A 6 13.63 11.90 -4.09
N ALA A 7 12.38 12.25 -3.76
CA ALA A 7 11.61 11.52 -2.74
C ALA A 7 11.31 10.08 -3.18
N LEU A 8 11.01 9.85 -4.47
CA LEU A 8 10.76 8.50 -4.99
C LEU A 8 12.03 7.64 -5.03
N GLU A 9 13.20 8.23 -5.30
CA GLU A 9 14.49 7.50 -5.26
C GLU A 9 14.91 7.12 -3.84
N GLU A 10 14.68 7.99 -2.85
CA GLU A 10 14.95 7.72 -1.43
C GLU A 10 14.01 6.65 -0.88
N GLU A 11 12.73 6.68 -1.25
CA GLU A 11 11.74 5.64 -0.93
C GLU A 11 12.16 4.27 -1.51
N LEU A 12 12.62 4.26 -2.78
CA LEU A 12 13.04 3.02 -3.44
C LEU A 12 14.24 2.36 -2.74
N SER A 13 15.19 3.17 -2.25
CA SER A 13 16.35 2.68 -1.50
C SER A 13 15.96 2.15 -0.11
N SER A 14 14.98 2.78 0.54
CA SER A 14 14.41 2.32 1.82
C SER A 14 13.75 0.95 1.65
N GLU A 15 12.97 0.76 0.58
CA GLU A 15 12.27 -0.48 0.27
C GLU A 15 13.22 -1.65 0.00
N GLU A 16 14.36 -1.40 -0.67
CA GLU A 16 15.37 -2.44 -0.92
C GLU A 16 16.00 -2.95 0.37
N LYS A 17 16.25 -2.05 1.33
CA LYS A 17 16.78 -2.41 2.64
C LYS A 17 15.77 -3.23 3.43
N MET A 18 14.50 -2.81 3.43
CA MET A 18 13.42 -3.54 4.10
C MET A 18 13.25 -4.95 3.52
N LEU A 19 13.33 -5.10 2.19
CA LEU A 19 13.26 -6.40 1.53
C LEU A 19 14.43 -7.32 1.95
N MET A 20 15.65 -6.78 2.04
CA MET A 20 16.80 -7.56 2.52
C MET A 20 16.64 -8.01 3.97
N ASP A 21 16.14 -7.14 4.85
CA ASP A 21 15.89 -7.46 6.26
C ASP A 21 14.83 -8.57 6.39
N ILE A 22 13.77 -8.52 5.57
CA ILE A 22 12.74 -9.56 5.53
C ILE A 22 13.31 -10.89 4.98
N VAL A 23 14.14 -10.86 3.94
CA VAL A 23 14.82 -12.06 3.42
C VAL A 23 15.71 -12.69 4.49
N GLN A 24 16.42 -11.87 5.27
CA GLN A 24 17.26 -12.35 6.37
C GLN A 24 16.43 -12.97 7.50
N LEU A 25 15.29 -12.37 7.85
CA LEU A 25 14.32 -12.93 8.79
C LEU A 25 13.76 -14.28 8.33
N VAL A 26 13.39 -14.40 7.06
CA VAL A 26 12.83 -15.64 6.48
C VAL A 26 13.85 -16.78 6.44
N ARG A 27 15.15 -16.46 6.30
CA ARG A 27 16.28 -17.42 6.37
C ARG A 27 16.61 -17.88 7.80
N GLY A 28 16.09 -17.22 8.82
CA GLY A 28 16.25 -17.60 10.23
C GLY A 28 15.30 -18.71 10.70
N ASN A 29 15.37 -19.04 11.99
CA ASN A 29 14.49 -20.02 12.61
C ASN A 29 13.13 -19.40 12.96
N LEU A 30 12.20 -19.46 12.02
CA LEU A 30 10.81 -19.06 12.20
C LEU A 30 9.89 -20.25 12.43
N THR A 31 8.74 -20.02 13.05
CA THR A 31 7.64 -21.00 13.07
C THR A 31 6.93 -21.05 11.71
N LYS A 32 6.13 -22.11 11.46
CA LYS A 32 5.35 -22.25 10.22
C LYS A 32 4.39 -21.07 10.00
N LEU A 33 3.74 -20.59 11.07
CA LEU A 33 2.83 -19.44 11.00
C LEU A 33 3.58 -18.14 10.67
N GLN A 34 4.70 -17.88 11.35
CA GLN A 34 5.50 -16.68 11.07
C GLN A 34 6.04 -16.66 9.64
N ARG A 35 6.49 -17.80 9.10
CA ARG A 35 6.89 -17.91 7.69
C ARG A 35 5.74 -17.61 6.74
N SER A 36 4.54 -18.10 7.03
CA SER A 36 3.37 -17.85 6.19
C SER A 36 2.98 -16.36 6.20
N THR A 37 2.98 -15.73 7.38
CA THR A 37 2.69 -14.29 7.51
C THR A 37 3.76 -13.44 6.83
N LEU A 38 5.03 -13.74 7.03
CA LEU A 38 6.14 -13.03 6.36
C LEU A 38 6.11 -13.23 4.85
N GLY A 39 5.77 -14.43 4.36
CA GLY A 39 5.59 -14.65 2.93
C GLY A 39 4.48 -13.78 2.33
N ALA A 40 3.35 -13.65 3.02
CA ALA A 40 2.27 -12.75 2.61
C ALA A 40 2.72 -11.28 2.62
N LEU A 41 3.47 -10.85 3.65
CA LEU A 41 4.02 -9.49 3.73
C LEU A 41 4.96 -9.18 2.56
N VAL A 42 5.90 -10.09 2.25
CA VAL A 42 6.83 -9.91 1.11
C VAL A 42 6.08 -9.75 -0.21
N VAL A 43 5.05 -10.55 -0.45
CA VAL A 43 4.25 -10.45 -1.69
C VAL A 43 3.53 -9.10 -1.76
N MET A 44 2.99 -8.61 -0.63
CA MET A 44 2.38 -7.28 -0.58
C MET A 44 3.39 -6.16 -0.84
N ASP A 45 4.59 -6.25 -0.26
CA ASP A 45 5.64 -5.24 -0.44
C ASP A 45 6.17 -5.19 -1.88
N ILE A 46 6.40 -6.36 -2.50
CA ILE A 46 6.81 -6.44 -3.92
C ILE A 46 5.72 -5.84 -4.82
N HIS A 47 4.44 -6.14 -4.54
CA HIS A 47 3.34 -5.57 -5.30
C HIS A 47 3.28 -4.03 -5.18
N ALA A 48 3.48 -3.49 -3.97
CA ALA A 48 3.52 -2.05 -3.75
C ALA A 48 4.64 -1.37 -4.55
N LYS A 49 5.85 -1.96 -4.55
CA LYS A 49 6.98 -1.48 -5.36
C LYS A 49 6.67 -1.51 -6.87
N ASP A 50 6.06 -2.59 -7.36
CA ASP A 50 5.65 -2.70 -8.75
C ASP A 50 4.62 -1.63 -9.14
N VAL A 51 3.67 -1.32 -8.25
CA VAL A 51 2.71 -0.24 -8.44
C VAL A 51 3.42 1.11 -8.56
N VAL A 52 4.33 1.44 -7.64
CA VAL A 52 5.10 2.70 -7.69
C VAL A 52 5.89 2.80 -9.00
N ASN A 53 6.60 1.75 -9.39
CA ASN A 53 7.33 1.69 -10.65
C ASN A 53 6.40 1.93 -11.86
N ASN A 54 5.23 1.31 -11.87
CA ASN A 54 4.24 1.49 -12.94
C ASN A 54 3.71 2.93 -13.01
N LEU A 55 3.51 3.58 -11.87
CA LEU A 55 3.10 4.99 -11.81
C LEU A 55 4.17 5.93 -12.37
N ILE A 56 5.44 5.68 -12.04
CA ILE A 56 6.60 6.43 -12.55
C ILE A 56 6.74 6.25 -14.06
N GLN A 57 6.76 5.00 -14.54
CA GLN A 57 6.90 4.67 -15.97
C GLN A 57 5.73 5.22 -16.79
N GLY A 58 4.52 5.12 -16.25
CA GLY A 58 3.30 5.68 -16.85
C GLY A 58 3.21 7.20 -16.79
N ARG A 59 4.21 7.89 -16.20
CA ARG A 59 4.23 9.35 -15.99
C ARG A 59 2.92 9.86 -15.40
N CYS A 60 2.40 9.15 -14.40
CA CYS A 60 1.21 9.53 -13.67
C CYS A 60 1.46 10.91 -13.02
N LYS A 61 0.60 11.90 -13.32
CA LYS A 61 0.74 13.28 -12.84
C LYS A 61 -0.34 13.66 -11.82
N SER A 62 -1.42 12.89 -11.76
CA SER A 62 -2.57 13.20 -10.91
C SER A 62 -3.15 11.96 -10.26
N THR A 63 -3.77 12.14 -9.09
CA THR A 63 -4.58 11.11 -8.44
C THR A 63 -5.90 10.81 -9.18
N SER A 64 -6.23 11.60 -10.20
CA SER A 64 -7.31 11.32 -11.14
C SER A 64 -6.88 10.42 -12.31
N ASP A 65 -5.59 10.09 -12.44
CA ASP A 65 -5.12 9.23 -13.53
C ASP A 65 -5.56 7.79 -13.30
N PHE A 66 -5.95 7.11 -14.36
CA PHE A 66 -6.45 5.73 -14.26
C PHE A 66 -5.42 4.77 -13.63
N LEU A 67 -4.14 4.97 -13.93
CA LEU A 67 -3.03 4.19 -13.35
C LEU A 67 -2.98 4.30 -11.83
N TRP A 68 -3.29 5.48 -11.27
CA TRP A 68 -3.42 5.65 -9.84
C TRP A 68 -4.74 5.07 -9.34
N MET A 69 -5.84 5.37 -10.02
CA MET A 69 -7.20 5.01 -9.59
C MET A 69 -7.45 3.49 -9.54
N ARG A 70 -6.81 2.71 -10.42
CA ARG A 70 -6.99 1.26 -10.53
C ARG A 70 -6.43 0.46 -9.34
N GLU A 71 -5.52 1.06 -8.57
CA GLU A 71 -4.89 0.39 -7.42
C GLU A 71 -5.82 0.43 -6.19
N LEU A 72 -5.65 -0.52 -5.27
CA LEU A 72 -6.39 -0.53 -4.00
C LEU A 72 -5.75 0.44 -3.01
N ARG A 73 -6.51 1.40 -2.51
CA ARG A 73 -6.00 2.47 -1.62
C ARG A 73 -6.78 2.54 -0.33
N TYR A 74 -6.08 2.76 0.77
CA TYR A 74 -6.68 2.91 2.09
C TYR A 74 -6.57 4.37 2.54
N TYR A 75 -7.67 4.92 3.03
CA TYR A 75 -7.72 6.28 3.55
C TYR A 75 -8.32 6.29 4.94
N TRP A 76 -7.78 7.12 5.82
CA TRP A 76 -8.44 7.47 7.07
C TRP A 76 -9.48 8.57 6.79
N SER A 77 -10.77 8.29 6.95
CA SER A 77 -11.84 9.20 6.57
C SER A 77 -13.11 8.94 7.39
N PRO A 78 -13.95 9.97 7.62
CA PRO A 78 -15.25 9.79 8.24
C PRO A 78 -16.12 8.80 7.47
N ALA A 79 -16.81 7.92 8.18
CA ALA A 79 -17.76 6.97 7.61
C ALA A 79 -18.94 7.72 6.96
N TRP A 80 -19.21 7.43 5.69
CA TRP A 80 -20.29 8.08 4.94
C TRP A 80 -21.67 7.44 5.18
N LYS A 81 -21.67 6.24 5.77
CA LYS A 81 -22.85 5.46 6.15
C LYS A 81 -22.56 4.71 7.46
N ASP A 82 -23.59 4.18 8.09
CA ASP A 82 -23.42 3.25 9.20
C ASP A 82 -22.85 1.92 8.68
N GLY A 83 -21.78 1.46 9.32
CA GLY A 83 -21.12 0.18 9.10
C GLY A 83 -21.42 -0.81 10.22
N GLN A 84 -20.81 -1.99 10.17
CA GLN A 84 -20.98 -2.99 11.24
C GLN A 84 -20.22 -2.57 12.50
N ALA A 85 -19.08 -1.88 12.35
CA ALA A 85 -18.24 -1.45 13.47
C ALA A 85 -18.21 0.06 13.71
N VAL A 86 -18.84 0.88 12.85
CA VAL A 86 -18.70 2.35 12.86
C VAL A 86 -20.01 3.04 12.52
N LYS A 87 -20.30 4.17 13.18
CA LYS A 87 -21.45 5.02 12.83
C LYS A 87 -21.06 6.13 11.87
N LYS A 88 -22.01 6.62 11.09
CA LYS A 88 -21.81 7.76 10.19
C LYS A 88 -21.15 8.93 10.94
N GLY A 89 -20.09 9.47 10.37
CA GLY A 89 -19.33 10.61 10.92
C GLY A 89 -18.18 10.23 11.85
N GLN A 90 -18.04 8.96 12.25
CA GLN A 90 -16.83 8.50 12.95
C GLN A 90 -15.72 8.17 11.95
N ASP A 91 -14.49 8.48 12.31
CA ASP A 91 -13.33 8.16 11.49
C ASP A 91 -13.09 6.64 11.43
N THR A 92 -12.89 6.12 10.23
CA THR A 92 -12.53 4.74 9.99
C THR A 92 -11.60 4.63 8.79
N MET A 93 -11.04 3.44 8.60
CA MET A 93 -10.35 3.10 7.36
C MET A 93 -11.37 2.87 6.23
N VAL A 94 -11.13 3.53 5.10
CA VAL A 94 -11.92 3.42 3.88
C VAL A 94 -11.04 2.86 2.78
N ALA A 95 -11.37 1.67 2.30
CA ALA A 95 -10.77 1.12 1.10
C ALA A 95 -11.43 1.75 -0.14
N ARG A 96 -10.63 2.18 -1.12
CA ARG A 96 -11.09 2.75 -2.38
C ARG A 96 -10.38 2.11 -3.55
N ILE A 97 -11.13 1.81 -4.61
CA ILE A 97 -10.62 1.37 -5.90
C ILE A 97 -11.49 1.96 -7.01
N VAL A 98 -10.88 2.67 -7.95
CA VAL A 98 -11.56 3.44 -8.99
C VAL A 98 -12.68 4.34 -8.39
N ASN A 99 -13.94 3.97 -8.61
CA ASN A 99 -15.12 4.69 -8.12
C ASN A 99 -15.78 4.01 -6.90
N ALA A 100 -15.29 2.83 -6.51
CA ALA A 100 -15.79 2.08 -5.37
C ALA A 100 -15.13 2.57 -4.07
N LYS A 101 -15.94 2.61 -3.01
CA LYS A 101 -15.51 2.90 -1.64
C LYS A 101 -16.15 1.87 -0.72
N CYS A 102 -15.37 1.27 0.17
CA CYS A 102 -15.83 0.32 1.18
C CYS A 102 -15.34 0.74 2.57
N LEU A 103 -16.24 0.71 3.55
CA LEU A 103 -15.86 0.94 4.95
C LEU A 103 -15.17 -0.33 5.45
N TYR A 104 -14.06 -0.16 6.15
CA TYR A 104 -13.47 -1.24 6.92
C TYR A 104 -14.22 -1.35 8.25
N GLY A 105 -14.72 -2.55 8.57
CA GLY A 105 -15.55 -2.79 9.76
C GLY A 105 -17.03 -2.89 9.43
#